data_AF-A0A6P0XP47-F1
#
_entry.id   AF-A0A6P0XP47-F1
#
_cell.length_a   1.000
_cell.length_b   1.000
_cell.length_c   1.000
_cell.angle_alpha   90.00
_cell.angle_beta   90.00
_cell.angle_gamma   90.00
#
_symmetry.space_group_name_H-M   'P 1'
#
loop_
_entity.id
_entity.type
_entity.pdbx_description
1 polymer ?
#
loop_
_entity_poly.entity_id
_entity_poly.type
_entity_poly.pdbx_seq_one_letter_code
_entity_poly.pdbx_strand_id
1 'polypeptide(L)' 'IRGDYGISIGRNLIHGSDAIETAQREISLWFKEEELATWEPSLTKWIVE' A
#
# COMPACT_ATOMS: atom_id res chain seq x y z
N ILE A 1 -12.00 4.06 -6.65
CA ILE A 1 -11.77 4.79 -5.38
C ILE A 1 -11.98 6.30 -5.54
N ARG A 2 -11.00 7.07 -6.04
CA ARG A 2 -11.14 8.55 -6.09
C ARG A 2 -12.22 9.03 -7.07
N GLY A 3 -12.44 8.31 -8.16
CA GLY A 3 -13.56 8.61 -9.07
C GLY A 3 -14.94 8.34 -8.44
N ASP A 4 -15.03 7.41 -7.49
CA ASP A 4 -16.28 7.02 -6.84
C ASP A 4 -16.57 7.84 -5.57
N TYR A 5 -15.52 8.19 -4.82
CA TYR A 5 -15.63 8.77 -3.48
C TYR A 5 -14.96 10.15 -3.33
N GLY A 6 -14.22 10.61 -4.35
CA GLY A 6 -13.50 11.88 -4.32
C GLY A 6 -14.20 12.95 -5.14
N ILE A 7 -14.09 14.21 -4.68
CA ILE A 7 -14.61 15.39 -5.41
C ILE A 7 -13.50 16.42 -5.64
N SER A 8 -12.63 16.64 -4.66
CA SER A 8 -11.57 17.65 -4.70
C SER A 8 -10.19 17.02 -4.61
N ILE A 9 -9.22 17.59 -5.35
CA ILE A 9 -7.82 17.17 -5.34
C ILE A 9 -7.24 17.25 -3.90
N GLY A 10 -7.55 18.31 -3.16
CA GLY A 10 -7.03 18.51 -1.80
C GLY A 10 -7.69 17.65 -0.70
N ARG A 11 -8.71 16.86 -1.06
CA ARG A 11 -9.46 15.95 -0.18
C ARG A 11 -9.74 14.64 -0.93
N ASN A 12 -8.67 13.96 -1.33
CA ASN A 12 -8.71 12.79 -2.22
C ASN A 12 -8.50 11.43 -1.50
N LEU A 13 -8.73 11.43 -0.18
CA LEU A 13 -8.88 10.28 0.73
C LEU A 13 -7.65 9.42 1.03
N ILE A 14 -6.88 9.03 0.01
CA ILE A 14 -5.83 8.01 0.12
C ILE A 14 -4.51 8.54 -0.44
N HIS A 15 -3.39 8.04 0.08
CA HIS A 15 -2.05 8.19 -0.49
C HIS A 15 -1.53 6.80 -0.92
N GLY A 16 -0.71 6.75 -1.95
CA GLY A 16 0.03 5.56 -2.36
C GLY A 16 1.36 5.99 -2.97
N SER A 17 2.42 5.27 -2.66
CA SER A 17 3.76 5.54 -3.17
C SER A 17 3.78 5.47 -4.71
N ASP A 18 4.58 6.33 -5.33
CA ASP A 18 4.60 6.53 -6.78
C ASP A 18 5.70 5.73 -7.50
N ALA A 19 6.62 5.11 -6.78
CA ALA A 19 7.72 4.29 -7.29
C ALA A 19 8.17 3.25 -6.24
N ILE A 20 9.02 2.31 -6.65
CA ILE A 20 9.58 1.29 -5.75
C ILE A 20 10.47 1.95 -4.69
N GLU A 21 11.30 2.90 -5.11
CA GLU A 21 12.25 3.62 -4.25
C GLU A 21 11.51 4.47 -3.21
N THR A 22 10.42 5.13 -3.61
CA THR A 22 9.60 5.93 -2.68
C THR A 22 8.79 5.04 -1.75
N ALA A 23 8.30 3.89 -2.21
CA ALA A 23 7.62 2.92 -1.37
C ALA A 23 8.52 2.38 -0.27
N GLN A 24 9.74 1.94 -0.60
CA GLN A 24 10.70 1.45 0.39
C GLN A 24 11.00 2.50 1.44
N ARG A 25 11.24 3.76 1.02
CA ARG A 25 11.46 4.87 1.94
C ARG A 25 10.26 5.14 2.84
N GLU A 26 9.05 5.17 2.29
CA GLU A 26 7.83 5.45 3.04
C GLU A 26 7.51 4.33 4.03
N ILE A 27 7.64 3.05 3.64
CA ILE A 27 7.44 1.91 4.56
C ILE A 27 8.37 2.04 5.78
N SER A 28 9.67 2.26 5.56
CA SER A 28 10.63 2.42 6.66
C SER A 28 10.43 3.71 7.47
N LEU A 29 9.75 4.72 6.92
CA LEU A 29 9.41 5.95 7.65
C LEU A 29 8.24 5.72 8.62
N TRP A 30 7.23 4.96 8.19
CA TRP A 30 5.98 4.78 8.93
C TRP A 30 5.95 3.55 9.83
N PHE A 31 6.72 2.52 9.50
CA PHE A 31 6.74 1.24 10.21
C PHE A 31 8.17 0.84 10.56
N LYS A 32 8.33 0.27 11.75
CA LYS A 32 9.52 -0.52 12.09
C LYS A 32 9.41 -1.90 11.46
N GLU A 33 10.55 -2.55 11.30
CA GLU A 33 10.62 -3.88 10.70
C GLU A 33 9.79 -4.90 11.50
N GLU A 34 9.82 -4.83 12.83
CA GLU A 34 9.04 -5.70 13.73
C GLU A 34 7.52 -5.49 13.66
N GLU A 35 7.04 -4.41 13.04
CA GLU A 35 5.61 -4.18 12.80
C GLU A 35 5.12 -4.87 11.52
N LEU A 36 6.04 -5.36 10.67
CA LEU A 36 5.74 -6.03 9.42
C LEU A 36 5.51 -7.54 9.65
N ALA A 37 4.28 -7.98 9.50
CA ALA A 37 3.91 -9.39 9.69
C ALA A 37 4.24 -10.24 8.46
N THR A 38 5.07 -11.25 8.65
CA THR A 38 5.32 -12.29 7.64
C THR A 38 4.27 -13.40 7.76
N TRP A 39 3.57 -13.69 6.66
CA TRP A 39 2.58 -14.78 6.59
C TRP A 39 2.43 -15.28 5.16
N GLU A 40 1.88 -16.48 4.99
CA GLU A 40 1.57 -17.06 3.69
C GLU A 40 0.06 -17.03 3.43
N PRO A 41 -0.43 -16.23 2.45
CA PRO A 41 -1.83 -16.25 2.08
C PRO A 41 -2.23 -17.60 1.48
N SER A 42 -3.26 -18.23 2.04
CA SER A 42 -3.80 -19.50 1.50
C SER A 42 -4.28 -19.37 0.05
N LEU A 43 -4.62 -18.16 -0.38
CA LEU A 43 -5.04 -17.87 -1.75
C LEU A 43 -3.88 -17.74 -2.75
N THR A 44 -2.62 -17.66 -2.29
CA THR A 44 -1.45 -17.45 -3.16
C THR A 44 -1.42 -18.47 -4.31
N LYS A 45 -1.75 -19.73 -4.03
CA LYS A 45 -1.81 -20.85 -4.99
C LYS A 45 -2.82 -20.67 -6.14
N TRP A 46 -3.78 -19.77 -5.98
CA TRP A 46 -4.83 -19.49 -6.96
C TRP A 46 -4.64 -18.15 -7.66
N ILE A 47 -3.74 -17.30 -7.17
CA ILE A 47 -3.50 -15.95 -7.67
C ILE A 47 -2.28 -15.92 -8.59
N VAL A 48 -1.25 -16.69 -8.25
CA VAL A 48 0.02 -16.75 -8.97
C VAL A 48 0.13 -18.13 -9.63
N GLU A 49 0.53 -18.14 -10.91
CA GLU A 49 0.84 -19.37 -11.67
C GLU A 49 2.16 -20.01 -11.22
#